data_AF-A0AAN9ZGJ6-F1
#
_entry.id   AF-A0AAN9ZGJ6-F1
#
_cell.length_a   1.000
_cell.length_b   1.000
_cell.length_c   1.000
_cell.angle_alpha   90.00
_cell.angle_beta   90.00
_cell.angle_gamma   90.00
#
_symmetry.space_group_name_H-M   'P 1'
#
loop_
_entity.id
_entity.type
_entity.pdbx_description
1 polymer ?
#
loop_
_entity_poly.entity_id
_entity_poly.type
_entity_poly.pdbx_seq_one_letter_code
_entity_poly.pdbx_strand_id
1 'polypeptide(L)'
;MQYLEAVLFFLLTGNAMEQDTLTEKAAFTMYKDTLSLIKYISSKFRQQSNTPQANIDNKLAVLSLRCQALLYLKLFKMKKHEMKEYQKVLADYHQKAPQTTQLQHEGCGMAAAAGGQGTPSPMSPTPSPAGSVGSVGSQSSGYSSGELAGRGAGANAVGHTPPVPPTAQPAPVPSGSMGPCLSVPIAVHNAMHKQSQHVLSLLSCHELWEQADSLVYKAKHRDFFIQLDRSCGPLTLHSSLKDLVKYVQVGIQRLKEMSSARSPEDTSSTASGRV
;
A
#
# COMPACT_ATOMS: atom_id res chain seq x y z
N MET A 1 -15.29 20.68 2.84
CA MET A 1 -14.85 21.20 4.16
C MET A 1 -15.48 20.44 5.32
N GLN A 2 -16.80 20.22 5.32
CA GLN A 2 -17.52 19.49 6.39
C GLN A 2 -16.96 18.10 6.73
N TYR A 3 -16.47 17.34 5.73
CA TYR A 3 -15.87 16.03 6.00
C TYR A 3 -14.63 16.13 6.90
N LEU A 4 -13.83 17.18 6.72
CA LEU A 4 -12.60 17.34 7.49
C LEU A 4 -12.95 17.77 8.92
N GLU A 5 -13.96 18.62 9.10
CA GLU A 5 -14.52 18.93 10.43
C GLU A 5 -14.98 17.64 11.16
N ALA A 6 -15.70 16.74 10.47
CA ALA A 6 -16.10 15.44 11.03
C ALA A 6 -14.90 14.57 11.42
N VAL A 7 -13.86 14.53 10.57
CA VAL A 7 -12.60 13.84 10.86
C VAL A 7 -11.95 14.38 12.15
N LEU A 8 -11.98 15.69 12.39
CA LEU A 8 -11.40 16.26 13.61
C LEU A 8 -12.12 15.78 14.87
N PHE A 9 -13.45 15.64 14.83
CA PHE A 9 -14.19 15.03 15.93
C PHE A 9 -13.78 13.57 16.14
N PHE A 10 -13.65 12.78 15.07
CA PHE A 10 -13.17 11.40 15.18
C PHE A 10 -11.76 11.29 15.76
N LEU A 11 -10.86 12.21 15.40
CA LEU A 11 -9.51 12.28 15.97
C LEU A 11 -9.54 12.57 17.47
N LEU A 12 -10.38 13.53 17.90
CA LEU A 12 -10.55 13.87 19.31
C LEU A 12 -11.16 12.71 20.09
N THR A 13 -12.16 12.02 19.53
CA THR A 13 -12.75 10.81 20.12
C THR A 13 -11.70 9.71 20.29
N GLY A 14 -10.92 9.42 19.24
CA GLY A 14 -9.82 8.46 19.35
C GLY A 14 -8.79 8.86 20.42
N ASN A 15 -8.49 10.15 20.55
CA ASN A 15 -7.55 10.64 21.57
C ASN A 15 -8.10 10.58 23.00
N ALA A 16 -9.42 10.65 23.17
CA ALA A 16 -10.07 10.41 24.46
C ALA A 16 -10.01 8.91 24.80
N MET A 17 -10.31 8.04 23.83
CA MET A 17 -10.24 6.58 23.99
C MET A 17 -8.83 6.06 24.26
N GLU A 18 -7.78 6.73 23.76
CA GLU A 18 -6.40 6.30 24.01
C GLU A 18 -5.95 6.53 25.46
N GLN A 19 -6.59 7.44 26.20
CA GLN A 19 -6.22 7.71 27.60
C GLN A 19 -6.63 6.58 28.56
N ASP A 20 -7.55 5.71 28.12
CA ASP A 20 -7.98 4.53 28.88
C ASP A 20 -7.41 3.25 28.24
N THR A 21 -6.67 2.50 29.04
CA THR A 21 -6.06 1.20 28.66
C THR A 21 -7.08 0.18 28.15
N LEU A 22 -8.32 0.23 28.62
CA LEU A 22 -9.38 -0.69 28.17
C LEU A 22 -9.83 -0.40 26.74
N THR A 23 -9.72 0.85 26.31
CA THR A 23 -10.18 1.32 24.99
C THR A 23 -9.06 1.53 23.98
N GLU A 24 -7.81 1.21 24.30
CA GLU A 24 -6.65 1.36 23.39
C GLU A 24 -6.87 0.67 22.03
N LYS A 25 -7.37 -0.57 22.03
CA LYS A 25 -7.68 -1.31 20.79
C LYS A 25 -8.78 -0.64 19.97
N ALA A 26 -9.77 -0.06 20.65
CA ALA A 26 -10.85 0.67 20.01
C ALA A 26 -10.35 2.01 19.45
N ALA A 27 -9.45 2.71 20.16
CA ALA A 27 -8.78 3.92 19.68
C ALA A 27 -7.96 3.65 18.41
N PHE A 28 -7.21 2.54 18.38
CA PHE A 28 -6.47 2.12 17.19
C PHE A 28 -7.40 1.91 15.98
N THR A 29 -8.53 1.21 16.20
CA THR A 29 -9.54 0.99 15.15
C THR A 29 -10.15 2.31 14.69
N MET A 30 -10.49 3.21 15.61
CA MET A 30 -11.03 4.53 15.31
C MET A 30 -10.08 5.32 14.39
N TYR A 31 -8.79 5.35 14.70
CA TYR A 31 -7.79 6.02 13.87
C TYR A 31 -7.62 5.37 12.50
N LYS A 32 -7.61 4.04 12.43
CA LYS A 32 -7.49 3.29 11.16
C LYS A 32 -8.70 3.54 10.24
N ASP A 33 -9.89 3.54 10.81
CA ASP A 33 -11.13 3.76 10.05
C ASP A 33 -11.24 5.22 9.62
N THR A 34 -10.86 6.16 10.49
CA THR A 34 -10.73 7.59 10.16
C THR A 34 -9.74 7.81 9.01
N LEU A 35 -8.59 7.14 9.04
CA LEU A 35 -7.61 7.21 7.96
C LEU A 35 -8.18 6.72 6.63
N SER A 36 -8.90 5.60 6.66
CA SER A 36 -9.58 5.03 5.49
C SER A 36 -10.65 5.99 4.93
N LEU A 37 -11.41 6.64 5.81
CA LEU A 37 -12.39 7.65 5.45
C LEU A 37 -11.74 8.86 4.76
N ILE A 38 -10.67 9.42 5.34
CA ILE A 38 -9.97 10.57 4.73
C ILE A 38 -9.44 10.18 3.34
N LYS A 39 -8.86 8.99 3.19
CA LYS A 39 -8.35 8.49 1.90
C LYS A 39 -9.46 8.37 0.86
N TYR A 40 -10.58 7.75 1.24
CA TYR A 40 -11.74 7.57 0.36
C TYR A 40 -12.27 8.91 -0.13
N ILE A 41 -12.55 9.84 0.80
CA ILE A 41 -13.09 11.15 0.47
C ILE A 41 -12.09 11.96 -0.35
N SER A 42 -10.82 12.01 0.06
CA SER A 42 -9.78 12.77 -0.67
C SER A 42 -9.59 12.28 -2.11
N SER A 43 -9.73 10.97 -2.36
CA SER A 43 -9.68 10.39 -3.70
C SER A 43 -10.85 10.87 -4.56
N LYS A 44 -12.07 10.87 -4.01
CA LYS A 44 -13.27 11.36 -4.70
C LYS A 44 -13.17 12.85 -5.06
N PHE A 45 -12.66 13.68 -4.16
CA PHE A 45 -12.43 15.11 -4.45
C PHE A 45 -11.43 15.33 -5.58
N ARG A 46 -10.34 14.55 -5.61
CA ARG A 46 -9.30 14.67 -6.64
C ARG A 46 -9.78 14.22 -8.02
N GLN A 47 -10.78 13.34 -8.09
CA GLN A 47 -11.43 12.94 -9.35
C GLN A 47 -12.35 14.04 -9.92
N GLN A 48 -12.85 14.96 -9.09
CA GLN A 48 -13.78 16.02 -9.49
C GLN A 48 -13.12 17.40 -9.68
N SER A 49 -11.81 17.54 -9.43
CA SER A 49 -11.13 18.83 -9.30
C SER A 49 -10.70 19.52 -10.63
N ASN A 50 -11.52 19.45 -11.68
CA ASN A 50 -11.27 20.17 -12.96
C ASN A 50 -11.96 21.56 -13.01
N THR A 51 -12.25 22.17 -11.85
CA THR A 51 -13.06 23.39 -11.71
C THR A 51 -12.28 24.61 -11.19
N PRO A 52 -12.80 25.84 -11.38
CA PRO A 52 -12.16 27.11 -10.95
C PRO A 52 -11.93 27.26 -9.43
N GLN A 53 -12.42 26.32 -8.60
CA GLN A 53 -12.20 26.27 -7.15
C GLN A 53 -10.89 25.61 -6.72
N ALA A 54 -10.02 25.25 -7.69
CA ALA A 54 -8.77 24.52 -7.47
C ALA A 54 -7.87 25.07 -6.33
N ASN A 55 -7.86 26.39 -6.07
CA ASN A 55 -7.06 26.96 -4.99
C ASN A 55 -7.55 26.56 -3.58
N ILE A 56 -8.87 26.48 -3.37
CA ILE A 56 -9.44 26.05 -2.09
C ILE A 56 -9.26 24.53 -1.95
N ASP A 57 -9.48 23.79 -3.02
CA ASP A 57 -9.33 22.33 -3.04
C ASP A 57 -7.89 21.91 -2.77
N ASN A 58 -6.90 22.62 -3.31
CA ASN A 58 -5.50 22.36 -3.03
C ASN A 58 -5.11 22.64 -1.57
N LYS A 59 -5.58 23.74 -0.98
CA LYS A 59 -5.33 24.05 0.44
C LYS A 59 -5.99 23.01 1.34
N LEU A 60 -7.21 22.61 1.02
CA LEU A 60 -7.92 21.54 1.73
C LEU A 60 -7.19 20.19 1.56
N ALA A 61 -6.67 19.90 0.37
CA ALA A 61 -5.88 18.70 0.11
C ALA A 61 -4.60 18.66 0.97
N VAL A 62 -3.89 19.79 1.12
CA VAL A 62 -2.74 19.88 2.03
C VAL A 62 -3.16 19.54 3.47
N LEU A 63 -4.23 20.16 3.99
CA LEU A 63 -4.72 19.87 5.34
C LEU A 63 -5.06 18.38 5.52
N SER A 64 -5.73 17.78 4.53
CA SER A 64 -6.04 16.35 4.53
C SER A 64 -4.80 15.46 4.48
N LEU A 65 -3.78 15.82 3.70
CA LEU A 65 -2.50 15.10 3.66
C LEU A 65 -1.78 15.16 5.00
N ARG A 66 -1.78 16.33 5.68
CA ARG A 66 -1.22 16.45 7.04
C ARG A 66 -1.96 15.56 8.04
N CYS A 67 -3.28 15.50 7.96
CA CYS A 67 -4.08 14.57 8.78
C CYS A 67 -3.68 13.11 8.54
N GLN A 68 -3.59 12.69 7.27
CA GLN A 68 -3.21 11.31 6.92
C GLN A 68 -1.80 10.98 7.41
N ALA A 69 -0.83 11.86 7.17
CA ALA A 69 0.56 11.64 7.56
C ALA A 69 0.70 11.45 9.08
N LEU A 70 0.11 12.33 9.88
CA LEU A 70 0.19 12.21 11.35
C LEU A 70 -0.64 11.03 11.89
N LEU A 71 -1.73 10.64 11.23
CA LEU A 71 -2.46 9.41 11.55
C LEU A 71 -1.64 8.16 11.28
N TYR A 72 -0.97 8.08 10.13
CA TYR A 72 -0.04 6.98 9.82
C TYR A 72 1.08 6.88 10.87
N LEU A 73 1.65 8.02 11.28
CA LEU A 73 2.64 8.05 12.36
C LEU A 73 2.06 7.61 13.71
N LYS A 74 0.83 8.04 14.02
CA LYS A 74 0.13 7.68 15.25
C LYS A 74 -0.12 6.17 15.33
N LEU A 75 -0.64 5.57 14.26
CA LEU A 75 -0.87 4.13 14.16
C LEU A 75 0.44 3.34 14.28
N PHE A 76 1.52 3.82 13.66
CA PHE A 76 2.85 3.23 13.82
C PHE A 76 3.33 3.30 15.28
N LYS A 77 3.19 4.45 15.94
CA LYS A 77 3.59 4.64 17.34
C LYS A 77 2.86 3.70 18.30
N MET A 78 1.54 3.52 18.13
CA MET A 78 0.75 2.59 18.94
C MET A 78 1.21 1.14 18.77
N LYS A 79 1.66 0.75 17.58
CA LYS A 79 2.12 -0.61 17.26
C LYS A 79 3.64 -0.80 17.36
N LYS A 80 4.36 0.20 17.85
CA LYS A 80 5.83 0.16 17.93
C LYS A 80 6.34 -0.99 18.78
N HIS A 81 5.64 -1.35 19.86
CA HIS A 81 6.01 -2.49 20.68
C HIS A 81 5.91 -3.81 19.91
N GLU A 82 4.80 -4.06 19.23
CA GLU A 82 4.62 -5.25 18.38
C GLU A 82 5.67 -5.33 17.27
N MET A 83 6.04 -4.19 16.68
CA MET A 83 7.08 -4.14 15.65
C MET A 83 8.45 -4.60 16.18
N LYS A 84 8.79 -4.30 17.44
CA LYS A 84 10.01 -4.81 18.09
C LYS A 84 9.94 -6.33 18.32
N GLU A 85 8.78 -6.86 18.70
CA GLU A 85 8.58 -8.30 18.85
C GLU A 85 8.74 -9.02 17.50
N TYR A 86 8.14 -8.50 16.42
CA TYR A 86 8.33 -9.05 15.08
C TYR A 86 9.80 -8.99 14.64
N GLN A 87 10.49 -7.89 14.93
CA GLN A 87 11.92 -7.75 14.65
C GLN A 87 12.75 -8.81 15.37
N LYS A 88 12.43 -9.11 16.63
CA LYS A 88 13.10 -10.17 17.41
C LYS A 88 12.89 -11.55 16.79
N VAL A 89 11.63 -11.91 16.47
CA VAL A 89 11.31 -13.19 15.82
C VAL A 89 12.09 -13.37 14.51
N LEU A 90 12.18 -12.31 13.70
CA LEU A 90 12.90 -12.33 12.44
C LEU A 90 14.42 -12.42 12.65
N ALA A 91 14.97 -11.69 13.62
CA ALA A 91 16.40 -11.78 13.96
C ALA A 91 16.78 -13.19 14.43
N ASP A 92 15.97 -13.78 15.32
CA ASP A 92 16.18 -15.16 15.80
C ASP A 92 16.09 -16.17 14.65
N TYR A 93 15.15 -15.97 13.70
CA TYR A 93 15.05 -16.82 12.51
C TYR A 93 16.27 -16.69 11.61
N HIS A 94 16.73 -15.48 11.27
CA HIS A 94 17.90 -15.31 10.42
C HIS A 94 19.19 -15.85 11.06
N GLN A 95 19.28 -15.89 12.39
CA GLN A 95 20.41 -16.49 13.09
C GLN A 95 20.35 -18.02 13.15
N LYS A 96 19.14 -18.60 13.23
CA LYS A 96 18.93 -20.06 13.30
C LYS A 96 18.67 -20.72 11.95
N ALA A 97 18.33 -19.95 10.92
CA ALA A 97 18.06 -20.47 9.60
C ALA A 97 19.33 -21.18 9.10
N PRO A 98 19.27 -22.48 8.80
CA PRO A 98 20.38 -23.13 8.12
C PRO A 98 20.58 -22.38 6.81
N GLN A 99 21.83 -22.02 6.50
CA GLN A 99 22.21 -21.61 5.16
C GLN A 99 22.00 -22.81 4.22
N THR A 100 20.76 -23.09 3.83
CA THR A 100 20.46 -24.16 2.88
C THR A 100 20.85 -23.64 1.50
N THR A 101 22.14 -23.83 1.21
CA THR A 101 22.70 -24.15 -0.09
C THR A 101 22.28 -23.20 -1.22
N GLN A 102 23.15 -22.21 -1.49
CA GLN A 102 23.44 -21.88 -2.88
C GLN A 102 23.83 -23.19 -3.57
N LEU A 103 22.98 -23.72 -4.43
CA LEU A 103 23.40 -24.74 -5.39
C LEU A 103 24.31 -24.04 -6.38
N GLN A 104 25.59 -24.01 -6.01
CA GLN A 104 26.72 -23.86 -6.90
C GLN A 104 26.53 -24.91 -8.01
N HIS A 105 26.24 -24.46 -9.22
CA HIS A 105 26.32 -25.30 -10.40
C HIS A 105 27.80 -25.59 -10.68
N GLU A 106 28.39 -26.52 -9.93
CA GLU A 106 29.69 -27.10 -10.26
C GLU A 106 29.46 -28.18 -11.32
N GLY A 107 29.97 -27.89 -12.52
CA GLY A 107 29.94 -28.77 -13.67
C GLY A 107 30.84 -29.99 -13.46
N CYS A 108 30.41 -31.09 -14.09
CA CYS A 108 31.16 -32.33 -14.32
C CYS A 108 32.64 -32.09 -14.68
N GLY A 109 33.55 -32.82 -14.05
CA GLY A 109 34.94 -32.93 -14.51
C GLY A 109 35.93 -33.38 -13.44
N MET A 110 35.96 -34.66 -13.12
CA MET A 110 37.02 -35.26 -12.30
C MET A 110 38.20 -35.63 -13.21
N ALA A 111 39.32 -34.90 -13.11
CA ALA A 111 40.68 -35.42 -13.32
C ALA A 111 41.70 -34.43 -12.76
N ALA A 112 42.40 -34.89 -11.72
CA ALA A 112 43.47 -34.17 -11.04
C ALA A 112 44.78 -34.17 -11.86
N ALA A 113 45.54 -33.07 -11.81
CA ALA A 113 46.90 -33.02 -11.27
C ALA A 113 47.63 -31.69 -11.55
N ALA A 114 48.32 -31.23 -10.51
CA ALA A 114 49.58 -30.48 -10.51
C ALA A 114 49.63 -28.98 -10.93
N GLY A 115 49.65 -28.13 -9.90
CA GLY A 115 50.79 -27.24 -9.60
C GLY A 115 51.02 -25.99 -10.46
N GLY A 116 50.95 -24.81 -9.84
CA GLY A 116 51.61 -23.60 -10.36
C GLY A 116 50.86 -22.30 -10.07
N GLN A 117 51.61 -21.31 -9.56
CA GLN A 117 51.18 -19.95 -9.23
C GLN A 117 50.55 -19.19 -10.41
N GLY A 118 49.63 -18.27 -10.11
CA GLY A 118 49.27 -17.18 -11.02
C GLY A 118 47.83 -16.71 -10.88
N THR A 119 47.62 -15.54 -10.28
CA THR A 119 46.42 -14.72 -10.53
C THR A 119 46.30 -14.43 -12.03
N PRO A 120 45.10 -14.50 -12.64
CA PRO A 120 44.37 -13.24 -12.88
C PRO A 120 42.84 -13.38 -12.84
N SER A 121 42.16 -12.25 -12.65
CA SER A 121 40.71 -12.08 -12.78
C SER A 121 40.21 -12.39 -14.20
N PRO A 122 39.01 -12.98 -14.39
CA PRO A 122 38.34 -12.94 -15.68
C PRO A 122 37.30 -11.82 -15.69
N MET A 123 37.52 -10.86 -16.59
CA MET A 123 36.54 -9.85 -16.97
C MET A 123 35.28 -10.51 -17.54
N SER A 124 34.16 -9.86 -17.26
CA SER A 124 32.85 -10.09 -17.86
C SER A 124 32.86 -9.91 -19.38
N PRO A 125 32.16 -10.79 -20.12
CA PRO A 125 31.55 -10.42 -21.37
C PRO A 125 30.02 -10.57 -21.26
N THR A 126 29.32 -9.44 -21.29
CA THR A 126 27.97 -9.38 -21.85
C THR A 126 28.03 -9.75 -23.33
N PRO A 127 27.11 -10.62 -23.77
CA PRO A 127 26.45 -10.35 -25.03
C PRO A 127 24.93 -10.49 -24.88
N SER A 128 24.21 -9.42 -25.22
CA SER A 128 22.82 -9.54 -25.65
C SER A 128 22.77 -10.14 -27.05
N PRO A 129 21.74 -10.93 -27.37
CA PRO A 129 21.15 -10.88 -28.71
C PRO A 129 19.71 -10.39 -28.64
N ALA A 130 19.43 -9.44 -29.52
CA ALA A 130 18.10 -8.95 -29.82
C ALA A 130 17.25 -10.01 -30.53
N GLY A 131 15.93 -9.89 -30.34
CA GLY A 131 14.92 -10.20 -31.36
C GLY A 131 14.42 -11.65 -31.39
N SER A 132 13.16 -11.84 -30.99
CA SER A 132 12.20 -12.53 -31.85
C SER A 132 10.77 -12.21 -31.43
N VAL A 133 10.02 -11.91 -32.47
CA VAL A 133 8.64 -11.50 -32.55
C VAL A 133 7.68 -12.68 -32.27
N GLY A 134 6.52 -12.35 -31.69
CA GLY A 134 5.26 -13.05 -31.90
C GLY A 134 5.10 -14.45 -31.30
N SER A 135 4.25 -14.55 -30.27
CA SER A 135 3.31 -15.67 -30.24
C SER A 135 1.98 -15.26 -29.64
N VAL A 136 0.97 -15.73 -30.34
CA VAL A 136 -0.46 -15.44 -30.27
C VAL A 136 -1.14 -16.22 -29.15
N GLY A 137 -2.36 -15.78 -28.84
CA GLY A 137 -3.18 -16.19 -27.71
C GLY A 137 -3.29 -17.68 -27.44
N SER A 138 -3.48 -17.99 -26.16
CA SER A 138 -4.12 -19.22 -25.72
C SER A 138 -5.19 -18.85 -24.69
N GLN A 139 -6.43 -18.89 -25.17
CA GLN A 139 -7.61 -19.06 -24.34
C GLN A 139 -7.54 -20.46 -23.72
N SER A 140 -7.73 -20.56 -22.41
CA SER A 140 -8.01 -21.83 -21.74
C SER A 140 -9.26 -21.66 -20.90
N SER A 141 -10.30 -22.38 -21.31
CA SER A 141 -11.56 -22.58 -20.62
C SER A 141 -11.52 -23.94 -19.92
N GLY A 142 -12.21 -24.04 -18.79
CA GLY A 142 -12.88 -25.28 -18.37
C GLY A 142 -12.28 -25.96 -17.14
N TYR A 143 -12.96 -25.80 -16.00
CA TYR A 143 -13.16 -26.91 -15.08
C TYR A 143 -14.66 -26.99 -14.75
N SER A 144 -15.25 -28.12 -15.10
CA SER A 144 -16.57 -28.57 -14.67
C SER A 144 -16.44 -30.05 -14.29
N SER A 145 -16.84 -30.40 -13.08
CA SER A 145 -17.15 -31.76 -12.60
C SER A 145 -17.70 -31.63 -11.18
N GLY A 146 -18.73 -32.35 -10.76
CA GLY A 146 -19.51 -33.39 -11.44
C GLY A 146 -20.73 -33.77 -10.59
N GLU A 147 -21.77 -34.23 -11.28
CA GLU A 147 -22.99 -34.80 -10.71
C GLU A 147 -22.76 -36.18 -10.08
N LEU A 148 -23.55 -36.50 -9.05
CA LEU A 148 -23.85 -37.85 -8.59
C LEU A 148 -25.28 -38.18 -9.01
N ALA A 149 -25.46 -39.10 -9.96
CA ALA A 149 -26.75 -39.71 -10.27
C ALA A 149 -26.65 -41.23 -10.09
N GLY A 150 -27.46 -41.75 -9.17
CA GLY A 150 -27.76 -43.17 -9.06
C GLY A 150 -28.91 -43.57 -9.99
N ARG A 151 -28.79 -44.79 -10.56
CA ARG A 151 -29.79 -45.72 -11.14
C ARG A 151 -28.94 -46.75 -11.92
N GLY A 152 -29.14 -48.06 -11.91
CA GLY A 152 -30.34 -48.86 -11.72
C GLY A 152 -30.62 -49.65 -13.02
N ALA A 153 -30.32 -50.95 -13.01
CA ALA A 153 -30.79 -52.05 -13.88
C ALA A 153 -30.21 -52.26 -15.30
N GLY A 154 -29.88 -53.54 -15.61
CA GLY A 154 -30.25 -54.17 -16.89
C GLY A 154 -29.17 -54.91 -17.72
N ALA A 155 -29.16 -56.25 -17.62
CA ALA A 155 -29.01 -57.26 -18.70
C ALA A 155 -27.69 -57.54 -19.47
N ASN A 156 -27.23 -58.78 -19.28
CA ASN A 156 -26.60 -59.78 -20.19
C ASN A 156 -26.34 -59.42 -21.67
N ALA A 157 -25.12 -59.69 -22.18
CA ALA A 157 -24.79 -60.82 -23.08
C ALA A 157 -23.49 -60.62 -23.93
N VAL A 158 -22.52 -61.54 -23.72
CA VAL A 158 -21.60 -62.25 -24.65
C VAL A 158 -21.04 -61.59 -25.93
N GLY A 159 -19.69 -61.59 -26.06
CA GLY A 159 -19.00 -61.58 -27.37
C GLY A 159 -17.47 -61.33 -27.39
N HIS A 160 -16.68 -62.40 -27.56
CA HIS A 160 -15.39 -62.57 -28.28
C HIS A 160 -14.16 -61.62 -28.11
N THR A 161 -12.97 -62.23 -27.92
CA THR A 161 -11.59 -61.68 -27.88
C THR A 161 -10.87 -61.73 -29.27
N PRO A 162 -9.56 -61.34 -29.43
CA PRO A 162 -8.89 -60.03 -29.49
C PRO A 162 -8.18 -59.84 -30.90
N PRO A 163 -7.25 -58.87 -31.23
CA PRO A 163 -5.91 -58.69 -30.62
C PRO A 163 -5.39 -57.22 -30.51
N VAL A 164 -4.30 -57.05 -29.76
CA VAL A 164 -3.49 -55.82 -29.54
C VAL A 164 -2.44 -55.61 -30.66
N PRO A 165 -1.94 -54.38 -30.92
CA PRO A 165 -0.55 -54.04 -30.50
C PRO A 165 -0.36 -52.52 -30.18
N PRO A 166 0.86 -52.00 -29.95
CA PRO A 166 1.49 -51.85 -28.64
C PRO A 166 1.55 -50.40 -28.12
N THR A 167 1.52 -50.31 -26.80
CA THR A 167 2.09 -49.29 -25.89
C THR A 167 2.89 -48.14 -26.51
N ALA A 168 2.27 -46.96 -26.59
CA ALA A 168 2.97 -45.68 -26.57
C ALA A 168 2.98 -45.17 -25.12
N GLN A 169 4.16 -45.17 -24.50
CA GLN A 169 4.40 -44.55 -23.20
C GLN A 169 4.04 -43.06 -23.27
N PRO A 170 3.30 -42.48 -22.30
CA PRO A 170 3.26 -41.03 -22.17
C PRO A 170 4.63 -40.56 -21.72
N ALA A 171 5.27 -39.74 -22.56
CA ALA A 171 6.51 -39.05 -22.23
C ALA A 171 6.34 -38.27 -20.91
N PRO A 172 7.36 -38.21 -20.03
CA PRO A 172 7.29 -37.41 -18.82
C PRO A 172 7.17 -35.94 -19.22
N VAL A 173 6.06 -35.31 -18.84
CA VAL A 173 5.95 -33.86 -18.85
C VAL A 173 7.16 -33.28 -18.11
N PRO A 174 7.92 -32.33 -18.69
CA PRO A 174 8.96 -31.66 -17.93
C PRO A 174 8.25 -30.94 -16.78
N SER A 175 8.49 -31.39 -15.55
CA SER A 175 8.11 -30.65 -14.36
C SER A 175 8.70 -29.26 -14.52
N GLY A 176 7.83 -28.28 -14.78
CA GLY A 176 8.21 -26.89 -14.82
C GLY A 176 8.98 -26.61 -13.53
N SER A 177 10.25 -26.25 -13.68
CA SER A 177 11.12 -25.84 -12.59
C SER A 177 10.45 -24.69 -11.85
N MET A 178 9.65 -25.00 -10.84
CA MET A 178 9.27 -24.06 -9.80
C MET A 178 10.59 -23.48 -9.30
N GLY A 179 10.78 -22.17 -9.44
CA GLY A 179 11.98 -21.50 -8.94
C GLY A 179 12.24 -21.86 -7.48
N PRO A 180 13.47 -21.68 -6.98
CA PRO A 180 13.85 -22.12 -5.65
C PRO A 180 12.87 -21.58 -4.59
N CYS A 181 12.07 -22.49 -4.04
CA CYS A 181 11.09 -22.18 -3.01
C CYS A 181 11.74 -22.32 -1.64
N LEU A 182 11.77 -21.24 -0.86
CA LEU A 182 12.26 -21.26 0.51
C LEU A 182 11.09 -21.49 1.45
N SER A 183 11.13 -22.60 2.19
CA SER A 183 10.13 -22.89 3.22
C SER A 183 10.43 -22.06 4.47
N VAL A 184 9.45 -21.28 4.92
CA VAL A 184 9.56 -20.39 6.08
C VAL A 184 8.50 -20.80 7.10
N PRO A 185 8.83 -20.91 8.40
CA PRO A 185 7.83 -21.17 9.43
C PRO A 185 6.71 -20.12 9.43
N ILE A 186 5.46 -20.56 9.65
CA ILE A 186 4.28 -19.67 9.56
C ILE A 186 4.37 -18.46 10.50
N ALA A 187 4.97 -18.62 11.68
CA ALA A 187 5.20 -17.54 12.63
C ALA A 187 6.12 -16.45 12.07
N VAL A 188 7.18 -16.85 11.35
CA VAL A 188 8.16 -15.96 10.71
C VAL A 188 7.52 -15.26 9.51
N HIS A 189 6.78 -16.01 8.68
CA HIS A 189 6.01 -15.43 7.57
C HIS A 189 5.03 -14.36 8.05
N ASN A 190 4.26 -14.65 9.11
CA ASN A 190 3.31 -13.70 9.69
C ASN A 190 4.01 -12.47 10.30
N ALA A 191 5.14 -12.68 11.01
CA ALA A 191 5.93 -11.58 11.55
C ALA A 191 6.48 -10.68 10.43
N MET A 192 6.99 -11.26 9.34
CA MET A 192 7.48 -10.54 8.17
C MET A 192 6.36 -9.73 7.51
N HIS A 193 5.20 -10.34 7.27
CA HIS A 193 4.05 -9.66 6.68
C HIS A 193 3.59 -8.47 7.54
N LYS A 194 3.42 -8.68 8.85
CA LYS A 194 3.00 -7.60 9.77
C LYS A 194 4.06 -6.51 9.88
N GLN A 195 5.34 -6.86 9.98
CA GLN A 195 6.43 -5.89 10.00
C GLN A 195 6.42 -5.04 8.71
N SER A 196 6.24 -5.66 7.54
CA SER A 196 6.14 -4.94 6.27
C SER A 196 4.97 -3.95 6.26
N GLN A 197 3.81 -4.33 6.81
CA GLN A 197 2.66 -3.40 6.93
C GLN A 197 2.98 -2.19 7.81
N HIS A 198 3.68 -2.39 8.93
CA HIS A 198 4.07 -1.30 9.83
C HIS A 198 5.12 -0.38 9.21
N VAL A 199 6.10 -0.94 8.50
CA VAL A 199 7.12 -0.15 7.78
C VAL A 199 6.46 0.64 6.66
N LEU A 200 5.53 0.05 5.92
CA LEU A 200 4.78 0.75 4.88
C LEU A 200 3.95 1.91 5.45
N SER A 201 3.34 1.72 6.63
CA SER A 201 2.65 2.79 7.35
C SER A 201 3.58 3.97 7.65
N LEU A 202 4.81 3.71 8.07
CA LEU A 202 5.80 4.77 8.33
C LEU A 202 6.27 5.44 7.04
N LEU A 203 6.51 4.67 5.97
CA LEU A 203 6.86 5.21 4.67
C LEU A 203 5.76 6.14 4.14
N SER A 204 4.49 5.68 4.18
CA SER A 204 3.33 6.49 3.78
C SER A 204 3.20 7.78 4.59
N CYS A 205 3.59 7.78 5.87
CA CYS A 205 3.63 9.01 6.67
C CYS A 205 4.56 10.05 6.03
N HIS A 206 5.79 9.67 5.71
CA HIS A 206 6.78 10.57 5.12
C HIS A 206 6.39 11.01 3.70
N GLU A 207 5.95 10.08 2.85
CA GLU A 207 5.53 10.40 1.48
C GLU A 207 4.37 11.39 1.43
N LEU A 208 3.37 11.22 2.30
CA LEU A 208 2.23 12.13 2.36
C LEU A 208 2.61 13.48 2.95
N TRP A 209 3.55 13.50 3.90
CA TRP A 209 4.08 14.73 4.46
C TRP A 209 4.86 15.55 3.43
N GLU A 210 5.75 14.91 2.67
CA GLU A 210 6.49 15.53 1.58
C GLU A 210 5.57 15.98 0.43
N GLN A 211 4.53 15.19 0.12
CA GLN A 211 3.51 15.59 -0.84
C GLN A 211 2.75 16.85 -0.38
N ALA A 212 2.45 16.97 0.91
CA ALA A 212 1.85 18.17 1.48
C ALA A 212 2.82 19.37 1.36
N ASP A 213 4.09 19.19 1.73
CA ASP A 213 5.12 20.23 1.59
C ASP A 213 5.25 20.73 0.15
N SER A 214 5.34 19.82 -0.81
CA SER A 214 5.39 20.14 -2.24
C SER A 214 4.21 20.99 -2.70
N LEU A 215 2.99 20.69 -2.22
CA LEU A 215 1.80 21.49 -2.52
C LEU A 215 1.78 22.86 -1.84
N VAL A 216 2.41 23.00 -0.67
CA VAL A 216 2.57 24.28 0.04
C VAL A 216 3.60 25.18 -0.66
N TYR A 217 4.71 24.61 -1.13
CA TYR A 217 5.76 25.36 -1.81
C TYR A 217 5.33 25.96 -3.16
N LYS A 218 4.20 25.52 -3.72
CA LYS A 218 3.55 26.23 -4.83
C LYS A 218 3.17 27.64 -4.38
N ALA A 219 3.72 28.66 -5.04
CA ALA A 219 3.62 30.07 -4.64
C ALA A 219 2.19 30.53 -4.27
N LYS A 220 1.16 30.02 -4.94
CA LYS A 220 -0.25 30.37 -4.70
C LYS A 220 -0.80 29.96 -3.33
N HIS A 221 -0.18 28.99 -2.66
CA HIS A 221 -0.68 28.45 -1.38
C HIS A 221 0.20 28.82 -0.20
N ARG A 222 1.46 29.18 -0.45
CA ARG A 222 2.48 29.42 0.58
C ARG A 222 2.05 30.47 1.61
N ASP A 223 1.52 31.61 1.17
CA ASP A 223 1.10 32.70 2.07
C ASP A 223 0.01 32.26 3.05
N PHE A 224 -0.92 31.42 2.58
CA PHE A 224 -1.98 30.88 3.44
C PHE A 224 -1.40 30.05 4.58
N PHE A 225 -0.46 29.15 4.29
CA PHE A 225 0.16 28.30 5.30
C PHE A 225 1.11 29.07 6.21
N ILE A 226 1.84 30.07 5.70
CA ILE A 226 2.65 30.97 6.54
C ILE A 226 1.76 31.70 7.56
N GLN A 227 0.62 32.24 7.12
CA GLN A 227 -0.32 32.88 8.03
C GLN A 227 -0.90 31.88 9.03
N LEU A 228 -1.12 30.62 8.62
CA LEU A 228 -1.64 29.57 9.49
C LEU A 228 -0.62 29.21 10.57
N ASP A 229 0.64 29.02 10.19
CA ASP A 229 1.76 28.78 11.09
C ASP A 229 1.95 29.94 12.08
N ARG A 230 1.73 31.19 11.66
CA ARG A 230 1.76 32.35 12.57
C ARG A 230 0.66 32.35 13.62
N SER A 231 -0.52 31.78 13.33
CA SER A 231 -1.65 31.80 14.26
C SER A 231 -1.63 30.68 15.30
N CYS A 232 -1.16 29.49 14.93
CA CYS A 232 -1.23 28.31 15.81
C CYS A 232 0.12 27.60 15.98
N GLY A 233 1.21 28.16 15.45
CA GLY A 233 2.54 27.54 15.41
C GLY A 233 2.71 26.64 14.18
N PRO A 234 3.96 26.42 13.72
CA PRO A 234 4.23 25.54 12.59
C PRO A 234 3.92 24.09 12.95
N LEU A 235 3.18 23.41 12.07
CA LEU A 235 2.89 21.99 12.24
C LEU A 235 4.10 21.15 11.80
N THR A 236 4.51 20.18 12.62
CA THR A 236 5.64 19.29 12.35
C THR A 236 5.22 17.82 12.49
N LEU A 237 6.06 16.89 12.02
CA LEU A 237 5.85 15.44 12.25
C LEU A 237 5.82 15.06 13.75
N HIS A 238 6.37 15.91 14.62
CA HIS A 238 6.41 15.69 16.06
C HIS A 238 5.23 16.32 16.80
N SER A 239 4.41 17.13 16.12
CA SER A 239 3.25 17.78 16.71
C SER A 239 2.25 16.75 17.27
N SER A 240 1.58 17.12 18.37
CA SER A 240 0.59 16.26 18.98
C SER A 240 -0.67 16.18 18.12
N LEU A 241 -1.52 15.18 18.36
CA LEU A 241 -2.80 15.09 17.67
C LEU A 241 -3.70 16.30 17.98
N LYS A 242 -3.61 16.85 19.20
CA LYS A 242 -4.34 18.06 19.58
C LYS A 242 -3.88 19.29 18.79
N ASP A 243 -2.57 19.40 18.54
CA ASP A 243 -2.01 20.50 17.73
C ASP A 243 -2.44 20.38 16.27
N LEU A 244 -2.43 19.16 15.72
CA LEU A 244 -3.00 18.89 14.39
C LEU A 244 -4.46 19.34 14.31
N VAL A 245 -5.28 18.93 15.30
CA VAL A 245 -6.71 19.28 15.29
C VAL A 245 -6.90 20.78 15.29
N LYS A 246 -6.20 21.51 16.18
CA LYS A 246 -6.26 22.98 16.22
C LYS A 246 -5.81 23.61 14.90
N TYR A 247 -4.68 23.15 14.35
CA TYR A 247 -4.13 23.66 13.10
C TYR A 247 -5.11 23.51 11.94
N VAL A 248 -5.74 22.34 11.82
CA VAL A 248 -6.71 22.06 10.76
C VAL A 248 -8.03 22.79 10.98
N GLN A 249 -8.50 22.92 12.23
CA GLN A 249 -9.68 23.73 12.56
C GLN A 249 -9.52 25.18 12.10
N VAL A 250 -8.41 25.82 12.46
CA VAL A 250 -8.11 27.20 12.04
C VAL A 250 -7.98 27.29 10.51
N GLY A 251 -7.34 26.29 9.89
CA GLY A 251 -7.22 26.20 8.44
C GLY A 251 -8.57 26.13 7.73
N ILE A 252 -9.49 25.28 8.20
CA ILE A 252 -10.86 25.16 7.66
C ILE A 252 -11.62 26.47 7.85
N GLN A 253 -11.54 27.10 9.03
CA GLN A 253 -12.23 28.35 9.32
C GLN A 253 -11.82 29.46 8.34
N ARG A 254 -10.51 29.63 8.10
CA ARG A 254 -10.00 30.60 7.11
C ARG A 254 -10.41 30.27 5.68
N LEU A 255 -10.50 28.98 5.33
CA LEU A 255 -10.98 28.57 4.01
C LEU A 255 -12.46 28.93 3.81
N LYS A 256 -13.29 28.82 4.86
CA LYS A 256 -14.71 29.22 4.83
C LYS A 256 -14.84 30.73 4.63
N GLU A 257 -14.06 31.53 5.35
CA GLU A 257 -14.00 32.98 5.19
C GLU A 257 -13.59 33.39 3.77
N MET A 258 -12.56 32.75 3.21
CA MET A 258 -12.11 33.00 1.84
C MET A 258 -13.14 32.60 0.78
N SER A 259 -13.94 31.56 1.05
CA SER A 259 -15.04 31.16 0.16
C SER A 259 -16.23 32.12 0.24
N SER A 260 -16.52 32.68 1.42
CA SER A 260 -17.61 33.64 1.64
C SER A 260 -17.28 35.03 1.11
N ALA A 261 -16.02 35.46 1.21
CA ALA A 261 -15.56 36.77 0.73
C ALA A 261 -15.56 36.92 -0.80
N ARG A 262 -15.70 35.81 -1.54
CA ARG A 262 -15.87 35.82 -3.01
C ARG A 262 -17.32 36.02 -3.48
N SER A 263 -18.27 36.13 -2.56
CA SER A 263 -19.71 36.28 -2.87
C SER A 263 -20.35 37.65 -2.57
N PRO A 264 -19.69 38.82 -2.68
CA PRO A 264 -20.42 40.08 -2.69
C PRO A 264 -20.27 40.79 -4.04
N GLU A 265 -21.19 40.57 -4.99
CA GLU A 265 -21.56 41.53 -6.05
C GLU A 265 -22.71 40.95 -6.90
N ASP A 266 -23.95 41.22 -6.48
CA ASP A 266 -25.13 41.40 -7.34
C ASP A 266 -26.33 41.75 -6.46
N THR A 267 -26.50 43.05 -6.14
CA THR A 267 -27.79 43.71 -5.80
C THR A 267 -27.56 45.16 -5.35
N SER A 268 -27.03 46.01 -6.24
CA SER A 268 -27.23 47.45 -6.10
C SER A 268 -27.12 48.15 -7.45
N SER A 269 -28.11 47.94 -8.34
CA SER A 269 -28.24 48.78 -9.52
C SER A 269 -29.68 48.82 -10.04
N THR A 270 -30.62 49.34 -9.24
CA THR A 270 -31.83 50.00 -9.77
C THR A 270 -32.32 51.07 -8.79
N ALA A 271 -31.53 52.13 -8.63
CA ALA A 271 -32.02 53.38 -8.07
C ALA A 271 -31.49 54.52 -8.94
N SER A 272 -32.07 54.69 -10.13
CA SER A 272 -31.97 55.95 -10.85
C SER A 272 -33.09 56.10 -11.87
N GLY A 273 -33.94 57.09 -11.64
CA GLY A 273 -34.61 57.84 -12.69
C GLY A 273 -36.00 57.37 -13.11
N ARG A 274 -37.04 57.96 -12.51
CA ARG A 274 -37.81 58.99 -13.22
C ARG A 274 -38.64 59.82 -12.25
N VAL A 275 -38.33 61.11 -12.30
CA VAL A 275 -39.20 62.25 -11.97
C VAL A 275 -40.38 62.25 -12.92
#